data_AF-A0A8S3IFR4-F1
#
_entry.id   AF-A0A8S3IFR4-F1
#
_cell.length_a   1.000
_cell.length_b   1.000
_cell.length_c   1.000
_cell.angle_alpha   90.00
_cell.angle_beta   90.00
_cell.angle_gamma   90.00
#
_symmetry.space_group_name_H-M   'P 1'
#
loop_
_entity.id
_entity.type
_entity.pdbx_description
1 polymer ?
#
loop_
_entity_poly.entity_id
_entity_poly.type
_entity_poly.pdbx_seq_one_letter_code
_entity_poly.pdbx_strand_id
1 'polypeptide(L)'
;DDVLEKIGAFRRVHAHKWSEVFISGDFDTFTADGRGGKMSSSFYDDYPDLEVEAKAFSIEGCSRKNANFTASDLAKFVDEKFYDLTQTIKTGDDLIRSERFCRLDLRRWGARFEANSARPYFEGHERADVIAHRNEFVSHFLQHKDEYYTISDGDQPKWIIPTHNPRVLIFHDESTFRSGEVSAKRWTMEGHTPFFSKGRGRSHMVSDFLVQHPNGPFFSLTDVEFHNAVKKFPSLSIPTDLNYLKNSATAGINVGQEGYFNNETILAQFERLFMLLPFKEAFKDHIVGIIVDNAKTHSAKTYSINDFSK
;
A
#
# COMPACT_ATOMS: atom_id res chain seq x y z
N ASP A 1 -1.87 -43.09 28.38
CA ASP A 1 -0.41 -43.28 28.45
C ASP A 1 0.12 -44.22 27.36
N ASP A 2 -0.50 -45.38 27.11
CA ASP A 2 -0.07 -46.33 26.06
C ASP A 2 -0.02 -45.75 24.63
N VAL A 3 -0.95 -44.87 24.26
CA VAL A 3 -0.97 -44.22 22.94
C VAL A 3 0.23 -43.30 22.77
N LEU A 4 0.60 -42.57 23.82
CA LEU A 4 1.74 -41.65 23.79
C LEU A 4 3.06 -42.42 23.69
N GLU A 5 3.18 -43.53 24.42
CA GLU A 5 4.34 -44.43 24.30
C GLU A 5 4.48 -45.02 22.89
N LYS A 6 3.38 -45.42 22.26
CA LYS A 6 3.38 -45.96 20.88
C LYS A 6 3.85 -44.95 19.82
N ILE A 7 3.68 -43.66 20.06
CA ILE A 7 4.10 -42.58 19.13
C ILE A 7 5.38 -41.87 19.59
N GLY A 8 6.04 -42.37 20.64
CA GLY A 8 7.22 -41.74 21.24
C GLY A 8 6.94 -40.40 21.91
N ALA A 9 5.67 -40.08 22.20
CA ALA A 9 5.27 -38.86 22.91
C ALA A 9 5.40 -39.03 24.44
N PHE A 10 5.69 -37.94 25.13
CA PHE A 10 5.92 -37.95 26.56
C PHE A 10 4.64 -38.20 27.37
N ARG A 11 4.72 -39.09 28.36
CA ARG A 11 3.63 -39.34 29.32
C ARG A 11 3.46 -38.15 30.27
N ARG A 12 2.26 -38.01 30.84
CA ARG A 12 1.93 -37.00 31.89
C ARG A 12 2.91 -36.97 33.07
N VAL A 13 3.51 -38.11 33.41
CA VAL A 13 4.49 -38.24 34.51
C VAL A 13 5.79 -37.50 34.18
N HIS A 14 6.20 -37.52 32.90
CA HIS A 14 7.39 -36.80 32.44
C HIS A 14 7.15 -35.29 32.44
N ALA A 15 5.98 -34.83 32.00
CA ALA A 15 5.61 -33.41 32.05
C ALA A 15 5.59 -32.85 33.48
N HIS A 16 5.08 -33.64 34.45
CA HIS A 16 5.14 -33.26 35.87
C HIS A 16 6.56 -33.19 36.40
N LYS A 17 7.38 -34.22 36.17
CA LYS A 17 8.79 -34.22 36.57
C LYS A 17 9.54 -33.00 36.01
N TRP A 18 9.27 -32.63 34.76
CA TRP A 18 9.89 -31.46 34.13
C TRP A 18 9.44 -30.13 34.75
N SER A 19 8.15 -30.03 35.07
CA SER A 19 7.61 -28.84 35.74
C SER A 19 8.28 -28.65 37.11
N GLU A 20 8.49 -29.72 37.86
CA GLU A 20 9.17 -29.70 39.17
C GLU A 20 10.66 -29.35 39.04
N VAL A 21 11.39 -29.94 38.08
CA VAL A 21 12.81 -29.61 37.81
C VAL A 21 12.96 -28.14 37.39
N PHE A 22 12.06 -27.63 36.55
CA PHE A 22 12.09 -26.23 36.10
C PHE A 22 11.78 -25.26 37.25
N ILE A 23 10.77 -25.56 38.08
CA ILE A 23 10.40 -24.73 39.23
C ILE A 23 11.49 -24.73 40.32
N SER A 24 12.16 -25.87 40.52
CA SER A 24 13.23 -25.99 41.52
C SER A 24 14.56 -25.38 41.07
N GLY A 25 14.70 -25.03 39.79
CA GLY A 25 15.94 -24.46 39.24
C GLY A 25 17.09 -25.46 39.15
N ASP A 26 16.79 -26.76 39.17
CA ASP A 26 17.79 -27.84 39.00
C ASP A 26 18.15 -28.00 37.51
N PHE A 27 18.91 -27.03 37.00
CA PHE A 27 19.32 -26.97 35.60
C PHE A 27 20.36 -28.05 35.25
N ASP A 28 21.05 -28.63 36.23
CA ASP A 28 21.98 -29.72 36.02
C ASP A 28 21.23 -31.00 35.65
N THR A 29 20.15 -31.34 36.37
CA THR A 29 19.25 -32.43 36.01
C THR A 29 18.58 -32.19 34.65
N PHE A 30 18.20 -30.94 34.35
CA PHE A 30 17.63 -30.56 33.05
C PHE A 30 18.62 -30.76 31.89
N THR A 31 19.89 -30.37 32.09
CA THR A 31 20.93 -30.45 31.06
C THR A 31 21.48 -31.87 30.89
N ALA A 32 21.63 -32.63 31.98
CA ALA A 32 22.13 -34.00 31.99
C ALA A 32 21.16 -35.01 31.36
N ASP A 33 19.85 -34.73 31.37
CA ASP A 33 18.85 -35.53 30.64
C ASP A 33 18.97 -35.37 29.11
N GLY A 34 19.93 -34.56 28.64
CA GLY A 34 20.31 -34.38 27.23
C GLY A 34 19.23 -33.69 26.38
N ARG A 35 18.17 -33.16 27.01
CA ARG A 35 16.97 -32.66 26.32
C ARG A 35 16.78 -31.17 26.59
N GLY A 36 16.78 -30.41 25.49
CA GLY A 36 17.05 -28.96 25.45
C GLY A 36 18.31 -28.66 24.64
N GLY A 37 19.22 -29.65 24.54
CA GLY A 37 20.31 -29.68 23.58
C GLY A 37 19.85 -30.16 22.20
N LYS A 38 20.58 -29.74 21.17
CA LYS A 38 20.33 -30.09 19.78
C LYS A 38 20.57 -31.61 19.59
N MET A 39 19.50 -32.40 19.36
CA MET A 39 19.60 -33.88 19.28
C MET A 39 20.24 -34.41 17.99
N SER A 40 20.28 -33.59 16.94
CA SER A 40 20.95 -33.89 15.67
C SER A 40 21.54 -32.60 15.10
N SER A 41 22.60 -32.69 14.31
CA SER A 41 23.03 -31.55 13.50
C SER A 41 21.84 -31.03 12.68
N SER A 42 21.73 -29.71 12.61
CA SER A 42 20.82 -29.10 11.63
C SER A 42 21.49 -29.13 10.26
N PHE A 43 20.70 -29.04 9.21
CA PHE A 43 21.20 -29.00 7.82
C PHE A 43 22.44 -28.10 7.65
N TYR A 44 22.43 -26.89 8.20
CA TYR A 44 23.57 -25.96 8.06
C TYR A 44 24.74 -26.23 9.03
N ASP A 45 24.56 -27.07 10.05
CA ASP A 45 25.72 -27.54 10.83
C ASP A 45 26.56 -28.51 9.99
N ASP A 46 25.90 -29.33 9.17
CA ASP A 46 26.56 -30.27 8.27
C ASP A 46 27.09 -29.57 7.00
N TYR A 47 26.47 -28.46 6.61
CA TYR A 47 26.82 -27.66 5.43
C TYR A 47 26.98 -26.17 5.75
N PRO A 48 27.99 -25.77 6.54
CA PRO A 48 28.17 -24.37 6.97
C PRO A 48 28.48 -23.42 5.80
N ASP A 49 29.26 -23.86 4.81
CA ASP A 49 29.58 -23.05 3.63
C ASP A 49 28.33 -22.72 2.81
N LEU A 50 27.39 -23.68 2.72
CA LEU A 50 26.10 -23.49 2.08
C LEU A 50 25.23 -22.48 2.85
N GLU A 51 25.36 -22.37 4.18
CA GLU A 51 24.68 -21.34 4.97
C GLU A 51 25.18 -19.94 4.58
N VAL A 52 26.50 -19.79 4.41
CA VAL A 52 27.12 -18.50 4.05
C VAL A 52 26.65 -18.05 2.67
N GLU A 53 26.70 -18.94 1.67
CA GLU A 53 26.23 -18.63 0.32
C GLU A 53 24.73 -18.33 0.26
N ALA A 54 23.91 -19.13 0.95
CA ALA A 54 22.46 -18.95 1.00
C ALA A 54 22.06 -17.62 1.67
N LYS A 55 22.80 -17.21 2.70
CA LYS A 55 22.62 -15.91 3.35
C LYS A 55 23.02 -14.75 2.44
N ALA A 56 24.15 -14.86 1.74
CA ALA A 56 24.60 -13.85 0.78
C ALA A 56 23.59 -13.68 -0.37
N PHE A 57 23.11 -14.79 -0.95
CA PHE A 57 22.06 -14.79 -1.97
C PHE A 57 20.77 -14.12 -1.48
N SER A 58 20.38 -14.37 -0.23
CA SER A 58 19.20 -13.76 0.38
C SER A 58 19.35 -12.25 0.57
N ILE A 59 20.51 -11.80 1.04
CA ILE A 59 20.82 -10.36 1.19
C ILE A 59 20.73 -9.66 -0.17
N GLU A 60 21.37 -10.23 -1.19
CA GLU A 60 21.35 -9.68 -2.55
C GLU A 60 19.91 -9.62 -3.08
N GLY A 61 19.16 -10.72 -2.99
CA GLY A 61 17.77 -10.82 -3.42
C GLY A 61 16.85 -9.79 -2.75
N CYS A 62 16.96 -9.64 -1.42
CA CYS A 62 16.19 -8.65 -0.65
C CYS A 62 16.56 -7.20 -1.00
N SER A 63 17.82 -6.97 -1.41
CA SER A 63 18.34 -5.64 -1.79
C SER A 63 17.92 -5.19 -3.19
N ARG A 64 17.35 -6.07 -4.01
CA ARG A 64 16.95 -5.74 -5.39
C ARG A 64 15.71 -4.84 -5.40
N LYS A 65 15.75 -3.77 -6.23
CA LYS A 65 14.67 -2.78 -6.37
C LYS A 65 13.32 -3.37 -6.82
N ASN A 66 13.36 -4.45 -7.63
CA ASN A 66 12.17 -5.10 -8.17
C ASN A 66 11.39 -5.94 -7.14
N ALA A 67 11.96 -6.18 -5.95
CA ALA A 67 11.26 -6.76 -4.80
C ALA A 67 10.58 -8.13 -5.05
N ASN A 68 11.09 -8.93 -5.98
CA ASN A 68 10.47 -10.19 -6.38
C ASN A 68 11.04 -11.44 -5.69
N PHE A 69 11.98 -11.27 -4.76
CA PHE A 69 12.63 -12.37 -4.06
C PHE A 69 11.66 -13.09 -3.10
N THR A 70 11.64 -14.41 -3.19
CA THR A 70 10.80 -15.30 -2.40
C THR A 70 11.61 -16.37 -1.69
N ALA A 71 11.00 -17.02 -0.69
CA ALA A 71 11.61 -18.19 -0.06
C ALA A 71 11.74 -19.39 -1.01
N SER A 72 10.94 -19.42 -2.09
CA SER A 72 11.06 -20.44 -3.14
C SER A 72 12.34 -20.26 -3.94
N ASP A 73 12.74 -19.00 -4.21
CA ASP A 73 14.01 -18.69 -4.88
C ASP A 73 15.19 -19.16 -4.02
N LEU A 74 15.14 -18.92 -2.70
CA LEU A 74 16.15 -19.44 -1.76
C LEU A 74 16.18 -20.97 -1.76
N ALA A 75 15.03 -21.64 -1.74
CA ALA A 75 14.97 -23.09 -1.72
C ALA A 75 15.57 -23.72 -2.98
N LYS A 76 15.31 -23.14 -4.15
CA LYS A 76 15.92 -23.57 -5.42
C LYS A 76 17.43 -23.35 -5.43
N PHE A 77 17.89 -22.21 -4.95
CA PHE A 77 19.32 -21.91 -4.85
C PHE A 77 20.05 -22.91 -3.93
N VAL A 78 19.50 -23.18 -2.74
CA VAL A 78 20.07 -24.14 -1.78
C VAL A 78 20.11 -25.54 -2.37
N ASP A 79 19.07 -25.93 -3.09
CA ASP A 79 18.99 -27.23 -3.76
C ASP A 79 20.07 -27.40 -4.82
N GLU A 80 20.20 -26.46 -5.74
CA GLU A 80 21.23 -26.48 -6.79
C GLU A 80 22.64 -26.54 -6.20
N LYS A 81 22.91 -25.69 -5.20
CA LYS A 81 24.22 -25.61 -4.53
C LYS A 81 24.56 -26.84 -3.71
N PHE A 82 23.57 -27.50 -3.11
CA PHE A 82 23.79 -28.74 -2.38
C PHE A 82 24.29 -29.85 -3.31
N TYR A 83 23.65 -30.04 -4.47
CA TYR A 83 24.06 -31.06 -5.43
C TYR A 83 25.42 -30.76 -6.05
N ASP A 84 25.73 -29.49 -6.32
CA ASP A 84 27.06 -29.05 -6.78
C ASP A 84 28.14 -29.33 -5.72
N LEU A 85 27.90 -28.98 -4.45
CA LEU A 85 28.84 -29.21 -3.36
C LEU A 85 29.10 -30.70 -3.09
N THR A 86 28.04 -31.51 -3.10
CA THR A 86 28.11 -32.94 -2.77
C THR A 86 28.44 -33.83 -3.96
N GLN A 87 28.42 -33.29 -5.19
CA GLN A 87 28.59 -34.03 -6.43
C GLN A 87 27.58 -35.19 -6.57
N THR A 88 26.40 -35.04 -5.96
CA THR A 88 25.33 -36.03 -6.03
C THR A 88 24.36 -35.69 -7.17
N ILE A 89 23.75 -36.72 -7.76
CA ILE A 89 22.79 -36.54 -8.86
C ILE A 89 21.38 -36.46 -8.27
N LYS A 90 20.67 -35.38 -8.58
CA LYS A 90 19.25 -35.22 -8.22
C LYS A 90 18.39 -36.23 -8.98
N THR A 91 17.63 -37.04 -8.25
CA THR A 91 16.82 -38.15 -8.81
C THR A 91 15.31 -37.93 -8.74
N GLY A 92 14.84 -36.86 -8.11
CA GLY A 92 13.42 -36.52 -7.99
C GLY A 92 13.19 -35.01 -7.91
N ASP A 93 11.93 -34.57 -7.85
CA ASP A 93 11.57 -33.15 -7.88
C ASP A 93 11.64 -32.45 -6.51
N ASP A 94 11.78 -33.23 -5.44
CA ASP A 94 11.83 -32.72 -4.08
C ASP A 94 13.05 -31.80 -3.88
N LEU A 95 12.83 -30.74 -3.09
CA LEU A 95 13.89 -29.82 -2.68
C LEU A 95 14.59 -30.39 -1.46
N ILE A 96 15.92 -30.35 -1.45
CA ILE A 96 16.74 -30.76 -0.29
C ILE A 96 16.35 -29.99 0.97
N ARG A 97 15.94 -28.73 0.79
CA ARG A 97 15.44 -27.85 1.82
C ARG A 97 14.15 -27.20 1.35
N SER A 98 13.04 -27.51 2.00
CA SER A 98 11.73 -27.03 1.56
C SER A 98 11.57 -25.52 1.73
N GLU A 99 10.69 -24.92 0.93
CA GLU A 99 10.36 -23.49 1.04
C GLU A 99 9.96 -23.08 2.46
N ARG A 100 9.26 -23.97 3.19
CA ARG A 100 8.87 -23.73 4.58
C ARG A 100 10.08 -23.54 5.49
N PHE A 101 11.12 -24.36 5.34
CA PHE A 101 12.34 -24.23 6.12
C PHE A 101 13.13 -22.99 5.69
N CYS A 102 13.22 -22.70 4.39
CA CYS A 102 13.85 -21.48 3.88
C CYS A 102 13.20 -20.20 4.44
N ARG A 103 11.87 -20.16 4.67
CA ARG A 103 11.24 -19.03 5.39
C ARG A 103 11.72 -18.90 6.83
N LEU A 104 11.95 -20.01 7.53
CA LEU A 104 12.48 -19.99 8.89
C LEU A 104 13.94 -19.52 8.90
N ASP A 105 14.73 -19.92 7.90
CA ASP A 105 16.12 -19.46 7.76
C ASP A 105 16.20 -17.96 7.50
N LEU A 106 15.37 -17.44 6.59
CA LEU A 106 15.27 -16.00 6.35
C LEU A 106 15.00 -15.23 7.65
N ARG A 107 14.06 -15.70 8.48
CA ARG A 107 13.79 -15.10 9.79
C ARG A 107 14.96 -15.23 10.75
N ARG A 108 15.61 -16.40 10.81
CA ARG A 108 16.81 -16.64 11.64
C ARG A 108 17.95 -15.70 11.24
N TRP A 109 18.09 -15.37 9.96
CA TRP A 109 19.08 -14.43 9.44
C TRP A 109 18.66 -12.96 9.56
N GLY A 110 17.52 -12.67 10.22
CA GLY A 110 17.06 -11.31 10.50
C GLY A 110 16.13 -10.71 9.43
N ALA A 111 15.74 -11.48 8.41
CA ALA A 111 14.78 -10.99 7.41
C ALA A 111 13.35 -10.96 7.95
N ARG A 112 12.59 -9.95 7.54
CA ARG A 112 11.18 -9.77 7.89
C ARG A 112 10.33 -9.75 6.64
N PHE A 113 9.11 -10.28 6.73
CA PHE A 113 8.15 -10.25 5.63
C PHE A 113 7.11 -9.16 5.89
N GLU A 114 7.47 -7.92 5.54
CA GLU A 114 6.74 -6.72 5.94
C GLU A 114 6.46 -5.81 4.73
N ALA A 115 5.53 -4.87 4.92
CA ALA A 115 5.29 -3.83 3.93
C ALA A 115 6.45 -2.82 3.96
N ASN A 116 7.08 -2.57 2.82
CA ASN A 116 8.16 -1.59 2.77
C ASN A 116 7.57 -0.17 2.84
N SER A 117 7.78 0.52 3.95
CA SER A 117 7.37 1.91 4.19
C SER A 117 8.44 2.94 3.81
N ALA A 118 9.65 2.51 3.43
CA ALA A 118 10.74 3.40 3.05
C ALA A 118 10.42 4.09 1.72
N ARG A 119 9.98 5.35 1.81
CA ARG A 119 9.70 6.22 0.67
C ARG A 119 10.84 7.24 0.50
N PRO A 120 11.26 7.56 -0.74
CA PRO A 120 12.36 8.48 -1.01
C PRO A 120 12.03 9.96 -0.77
N TYR A 121 10.83 10.32 -0.30
CA TYR A 121 10.31 11.70 -0.37
C TYR A 121 10.29 12.48 0.96
N PHE A 122 11.00 12.04 2.00
CA PHE A 122 10.94 12.71 3.31
C PHE A 122 11.76 14.01 3.42
N GLU A 123 12.79 14.22 2.58
CA GLU A 123 13.81 15.25 2.82
C GLU A 123 13.36 16.72 2.60
N GLY A 124 12.11 16.97 2.21
CA GLY A 124 11.58 18.33 2.00
C GLY A 124 10.54 18.81 3.01
N HIS A 125 9.91 17.91 3.78
CA HIS A 125 8.72 18.25 4.56
C HIS A 125 9.02 19.05 5.84
N GLU A 126 10.24 18.92 6.36
CA GLU A 126 10.67 19.54 7.62
C GLU A 126 11.41 20.87 7.42
N ARG A 127 11.47 21.40 6.18
CA ARG A 127 12.04 22.73 5.95
C ARG A 127 11.16 23.80 6.61
N ALA A 128 11.77 24.83 7.17
CA ALA A 128 11.07 25.86 7.93
C ALA A 128 9.98 26.58 7.12
N ASP A 129 10.20 26.83 5.83
CA ASP A 129 9.23 27.43 4.92
C ASP A 129 8.01 26.52 4.69
N VAL A 130 8.24 25.22 4.53
CA VAL A 130 7.18 24.22 4.34
C VAL A 130 6.36 24.06 5.62
N ILE A 131 7.02 24.04 6.78
CA ILE A 131 6.34 24.00 8.08
C ILE A 131 5.46 25.25 8.27
N ALA A 132 5.98 26.43 7.94
CA ALA A 132 5.22 27.68 8.05
C ALA A 132 3.95 27.66 7.18
N HIS A 133 4.08 27.30 5.90
CA HIS A 133 2.93 27.16 5.00
C HIS A 133 1.93 26.09 5.45
N ARG A 134 2.42 24.95 5.96
CA ARG A 134 1.56 23.90 6.52
C ARG A 134 0.74 24.41 7.71
N ASN A 135 1.36 25.18 8.60
CA ASN A 135 0.68 25.75 9.76
C ASN A 135 -0.39 26.78 9.35
N GLU A 136 -0.10 27.61 8.35
CA GLU A 136 -1.07 28.56 7.79
C GLU A 136 -2.26 27.81 7.16
N PHE A 137 -1.98 26.80 6.34
CA PHE A 137 -3.00 25.96 5.71
C PHE A 137 -3.90 25.30 6.76
N VAL A 138 -3.33 24.65 7.77
CA VAL A 138 -4.10 24.02 8.86
C VAL A 138 -4.92 25.06 9.63
N SER A 139 -4.34 26.23 9.91
CA SER A 139 -5.04 27.33 10.61
C SER A 139 -6.27 27.79 9.84
N HIS A 140 -6.19 27.88 8.51
CA HIS A 140 -7.32 28.21 7.65
C HIS A 140 -8.49 27.22 7.82
N PHE A 141 -8.22 25.91 7.80
CA PHE A 141 -9.29 24.91 8.01
C PHE A 141 -9.86 24.94 9.42
N LEU A 142 -9.03 25.13 10.43
CA LEU A 142 -9.49 25.20 11.81
C LEU A 142 -10.39 26.41 12.08
N GLN A 143 -10.13 27.55 11.42
CA GLN A 143 -10.97 28.75 11.52
C GLN A 143 -12.38 28.54 10.94
N HIS A 144 -12.51 27.68 9.92
CA HIS A 144 -13.78 27.40 9.24
C HIS A 144 -14.36 26.04 9.61
N LYS A 145 -13.89 25.41 10.70
CA LYS A 145 -14.26 24.04 11.09
C LYS A 145 -15.78 23.81 11.21
N ASP A 146 -16.51 24.84 11.64
CA ASP A 146 -17.96 24.79 11.87
C ASP A 146 -18.78 25.02 10.58
N GLU A 147 -18.11 25.34 9.46
CA GLU A 147 -18.67 25.48 8.11
C GLU A 147 -18.60 24.16 7.32
N TYR A 148 -17.80 23.17 7.74
CA TYR A 148 -17.60 21.93 7.01
C TYR A 148 -18.50 20.79 7.48
N TYR A 149 -18.82 19.90 6.54
CA TYR A 149 -19.32 18.57 6.87
C TYR A 149 -18.18 17.72 7.44
N THR A 150 -18.37 17.17 8.63
CA THR A 150 -17.38 16.29 9.26
C THR A 150 -18.03 14.99 9.71
N ILE A 151 -17.22 14.05 10.17
CA ILE A 151 -17.68 12.75 10.65
C ILE A 151 -17.26 12.64 12.11
N SER A 152 -18.18 12.20 12.98
CA SER A 152 -17.89 11.98 14.39
C SER A 152 -16.93 10.80 14.57
N ASP A 153 -16.03 10.92 15.54
CA ASP A 153 -15.18 9.81 15.96
C ASP A 153 -16.01 8.70 16.64
N GLY A 154 -15.55 7.45 16.53
CA GLY A 154 -16.13 6.28 17.22
C GLY A 154 -16.52 5.12 16.30
N ASP A 155 -16.99 4.01 16.89
CA ASP A 155 -17.33 2.78 16.17
C ASP A 155 -18.50 2.92 15.19
N GLN A 156 -19.33 3.96 15.35
CA GLN A 156 -20.43 4.29 14.46
C GLN A 156 -20.34 5.76 14.02
N PRO A 157 -19.49 6.06 13.02
CA PRO A 157 -19.31 7.42 12.53
C PRO A 157 -20.62 8.01 12.00
N LYS A 158 -20.94 9.24 12.42
CA LYS A 158 -22.12 10.00 11.97
C LYS A 158 -21.70 11.33 11.37
N TRP A 159 -22.44 11.78 10.35
CA TRP A 159 -22.23 13.09 9.77
C TRP A 159 -22.58 14.20 10.77
N ILE A 160 -21.67 15.15 10.91
CA ILE A 160 -21.86 16.42 11.58
C ILE A 160 -22.09 17.46 10.49
N ILE A 161 -23.24 18.12 10.55
CA ILE A 161 -23.69 19.09 9.57
C ILE A 161 -23.24 20.48 10.04
N PRO A 162 -22.73 21.35 9.14
CA PRO A 162 -22.35 22.70 9.50
C PRO A 162 -23.51 23.53 10.02
N THR A 163 -23.21 24.46 10.92
CA THR A 163 -24.24 25.26 11.63
C THR A 163 -24.62 26.54 10.89
N HIS A 164 -23.69 27.10 10.10
CA HIS A 164 -23.86 28.30 9.31
C HIS A 164 -22.91 28.27 8.11
N ASN A 165 -23.23 29.02 7.04
CA ASN A 165 -22.42 29.15 5.81
C ASN A 165 -21.85 27.81 5.31
N PRO A 166 -22.71 26.83 4.98
CA PRO A 166 -22.26 25.47 4.75
C PRO A 166 -21.29 25.42 3.55
N ARG A 167 -20.15 24.77 3.77
CA ARG A 167 -19.05 24.68 2.82
C ARG A 167 -18.79 23.24 2.43
N VAL A 168 -18.90 22.95 1.14
CA VAL A 168 -18.58 21.64 0.57
C VAL A 168 -17.14 21.66 0.11
N LEU A 169 -16.33 20.74 0.64
CA LEU A 169 -14.98 20.51 0.17
C LEU A 169 -14.97 19.46 -0.92
N ILE A 170 -14.33 19.79 -2.03
CA ILE A 170 -14.04 18.88 -3.14
C ILE A 170 -12.52 18.75 -3.23
N PHE A 171 -12.02 17.52 -3.15
CA PHE A 171 -10.61 17.21 -3.28
C PHE A 171 -10.36 16.58 -4.63
N HIS A 172 -9.35 17.05 -5.33
CA HIS A 172 -8.95 16.50 -6.61
C HIS A 172 -7.52 15.97 -6.53
N ASP A 173 -7.31 14.78 -7.08
CA ASP A 173 -6.02 14.10 -7.13
C ASP A 173 -5.99 13.11 -8.31
N GLU A 174 -4.79 12.84 -8.84
CA GLU A 174 -4.57 11.88 -9.91
C GLU A 174 -3.78 10.66 -9.42
N SER A 175 -4.37 9.48 -9.59
CA SER A 175 -3.75 8.20 -9.24
C SER A 175 -3.28 7.46 -10.49
N THR A 176 -2.04 6.98 -10.46
CA THR A 176 -1.49 6.09 -11.50
C THR A 176 -1.53 4.64 -11.01
N PHE A 177 -2.26 3.80 -11.71
CA PHE A 177 -2.27 2.35 -11.51
C PHE A 177 -1.38 1.69 -12.56
N ARG A 178 -0.49 0.78 -12.17
CA ARG A 178 0.34 0.03 -13.14
C ARG A 178 0.04 -1.46 -13.12
N SER A 179 -0.01 -2.08 -14.30
CA SER A 179 -0.06 -3.54 -14.41
C SER A 179 1.21 -4.13 -13.78
N GLY A 180 1.08 -5.14 -12.91
CA GLY A 180 2.25 -5.77 -12.28
C GLY A 180 2.83 -4.98 -11.11
N GLU A 181 2.04 -4.11 -10.46
CA GLU A 181 2.40 -3.60 -9.14
C GLU A 181 2.73 -4.76 -8.21
N VAL A 182 3.96 -4.70 -7.69
CA VAL A 182 4.53 -5.77 -6.87
C VAL A 182 3.83 -5.78 -5.53
N SER A 183 3.62 -6.98 -4.96
CA SER A 183 3.09 -7.17 -3.61
C SER A 183 3.70 -6.17 -2.62
N ALA A 184 2.83 -5.47 -1.88
CA ALA A 184 3.25 -4.51 -0.87
C ALA A 184 4.20 -5.13 0.17
N LYS A 185 4.03 -6.44 0.43
CA LYS A 185 4.87 -7.23 1.35
C LYS A 185 5.97 -7.97 0.60
N ARG A 186 7.20 -7.86 1.11
CA ARG A 186 8.39 -8.54 0.60
C ARG A 186 9.28 -8.96 1.77
N TRP A 187 10.26 -9.83 1.49
CA TRP A 187 11.36 -10.04 2.43
C TRP A 187 12.29 -8.82 2.44
N THR A 188 12.50 -8.24 3.61
CA THR A 188 13.43 -7.13 3.85
C THR A 188 14.45 -7.54 4.90
N MET A 189 15.68 -7.06 4.76
CA MET A 189 16.71 -7.16 5.79
C MET A 189 17.10 -5.74 6.22
N GLU A 190 17.39 -5.58 7.51
CA GLU A 190 17.79 -4.31 8.10
C GLU A 190 19.02 -3.73 7.38
N GLY A 191 19.02 -2.43 7.10
CA GLY A 191 20.10 -1.76 6.36
C GLY A 191 20.15 -2.02 4.85
N HIS A 192 19.37 -2.99 4.34
CA HIS A 192 19.42 -3.43 2.93
C HIS A 192 18.12 -3.20 2.17
N THR A 193 17.17 -2.47 2.74
CA THR A 193 15.85 -2.24 2.10
C THR A 193 15.96 -1.20 0.98
N PRO A 194 15.76 -1.57 -0.30
CA PRO A 194 15.85 -0.62 -1.39
C PRO A 194 14.59 0.26 -1.46
N PHE A 195 14.77 1.51 -1.92
CA PHE A 195 13.64 2.38 -2.29
C PHE A 195 12.79 1.74 -3.38
N PHE A 196 11.48 1.97 -3.30
CA PHE A 196 10.53 1.49 -4.30
C PHE A 196 10.85 2.06 -5.69
N SER A 197 11.06 1.20 -6.68
CA SER A 197 10.94 1.60 -8.08
C SER A 197 9.48 1.57 -8.49
N LYS A 198 8.95 2.63 -9.11
CA LYS A 198 7.61 2.62 -9.72
C LYS A 198 7.45 1.35 -10.56
N GLY A 199 6.32 0.63 -10.39
CA GLY A 199 6.09 -0.69 -11.00
C GLY A 199 6.39 -0.73 -12.51
N ARG A 200 6.81 -1.89 -13.00
CA ARG A 200 7.07 -2.15 -14.42
C ARG A 200 5.78 -2.65 -15.08
N GLY A 201 5.24 -1.87 -16.01
CA GLY A 201 4.06 -2.27 -16.78
C GLY A 201 3.27 -1.08 -17.31
N ARG A 202 2.21 -1.36 -18.06
CA ARG A 202 1.32 -0.35 -18.62
C ARG A 202 0.67 0.42 -17.47
N SER A 203 0.71 1.75 -17.56
CA SER A 203 0.03 2.62 -16.61
C SER A 203 -1.36 2.99 -17.09
N HIS A 204 -2.31 3.06 -16.17
CA HIS A 204 -3.60 3.69 -16.34
C HIS A 204 -3.72 4.79 -15.28
N MET A 205 -3.91 6.03 -15.71
CA MET A 205 -4.14 7.14 -14.79
C MET A 205 -5.63 7.44 -14.70
N VAL A 206 -6.09 7.61 -13.47
CA VAL A 206 -7.45 8.01 -13.12
C VAL A 206 -7.36 9.26 -12.28
N SER A 207 -8.23 10.21 -12.54
CA SER A 207 -8.38 11.45 -11.80
C SER A 207 -9.81 11.55 -11.31
N ASP A 208 -9.99 11.98 -10.06
CA ASP A 208 -11.29 11.98 -9.40
C ASP A 208 -11.49 13.23 -8.53
N PHE A 209 -12.75 13.53 -8.22
CA PHE A 209 -13.18 14.64 -7.39
C PHE A 209 -13.92 14.09 -6.17
N LEU A 210 -13.20 13.88 -5.06
CA LEU A 210 -13.77 13.41 -3.81
C LEU A 210 -14.52 14.53 -3.12
N VAL A 211 -15.66 14.21 -2.49
CA VAL A 211 -16.53 15.19 -1.85
C VAL A 211 -16.71 14.86 -0.38
N GLN A 212 -16.50 15.87 0.45
CA GLN A 212 -16.84 15.84 1.87
C GLN A 212 -18.34 16.19 2.06
N HIS A 213 -19.25 15.26 1.73
CA HIS A 213 -20.69 15.51 1.87
C HIS A 213 -21.51 14.20 2.04
N PRO A 214 -22.65 14.21 2.78
CA PRO A 214 -23.49 13.02 2.97
C PRO A 214 -24.08 12.40 1.70
N ASN A 215 -24.10 13.12 0.57
CA ASN A 215 -24.64 12.60 -0.70
C ASN A 215 -23.70 11.62 -1.42
N GLY A 216 -22.46 11.49 -0.97
CA GLY A 216 -21.53 10.50 -1.51
C GLY A 216 -20.09 11.00 -1.50
N PRO A 217 -19.13 10.06 -1.58
CA PRO A 217 -17.70 10.37 -1.51
C PRO A 217 -17.13 10.93 -2.81
N PHE A 218 -17.87 10.90 -3.92
CA PHE A 218 -17.42 11.36 -5.24
C PHE A 218 -18.41 12.35 -5.84
N PHE A 219 -17.89 13.34 -6.57
CA PHE A 219 -18.74 14.27 -7.30
C PHE A 219 -19.42 13.56 -8.46
N SER A 220 -20.74 13.60 -8.48
CA SER A 220 -21.56 13.13 -9.60
C SER A 220 -22.93 13.79 -9.55
N LEU A 221 -23.52 13.97 -10.72
CA LEU A 221 -24.92 14.37 -10.88
C LEU A 221 -25.81 13.13 -11.00
N THR A 222 -27.05 13.25 -10.54
CA THR A 222 -28.12 12.32 -10.91
C THR A 222 -28.41 12.43 -12.41
N ASP A 223 -29.11 11.44 -12.97
CA ASP A 223 -29.47 11.46 -14.39
C ASP A 223 -30.31 12.69 -14.79
N VAL A 224 -31.16 13.17 -13.87
CA VAL A 224 -31.98 14.37 -14.10
C VAL A 224 -31.14 15.65 -14.07
N GLU A 225 -30.28 15.80 -13.06
CA GLU A 225 -29.35 16.93 -12.95
C GLU A 225 -28.42 16.99 -14.17
N PHE A 226 -27.86 15.84 -14.59
CA PHE A 226 -26.98 15.76 -15.76
C PHE A 226 -27.70 16.07 -17.06
N HIS A 227 -28.94 15.59 -17.24
CA HIS A 227 -29.75 15.93 -18.41
C HIS A 227 -29.98 17.44 -18.53
N ASN A 228 -30.22 18.12 -17.40
CA ASN A 228 -30.35 19.58 -17.38
C ASN A 228 -29.01 20.28 -17.68
N ALA A 229 -27.90 19.74 -17.19
CA ALA A 229 -26.56 20.24 -17.50
C ALA A 229 -26.27 20.15 -19.00
N VAL A 230 -26.54 19.01 -19.64
CA VAL A 230 -26.36 18.80 -21.09
C VAL A 230 -27.22 19.74 -21.93
N LYS A 231 -28.46 20.04 -21.50
CA LYS A 231 -29.31 21.03 -22.19
C LYS A 231 -28.67 22.41 -22.25
N LYS A 232 -28.00 22.82 -21.18
CA LYS A 232 -27.30 24.11 -21.11
C LYS A 232 -25.93 24.07 -21.79
N PHE A 233 -25.22 22.96 -21.64
CA PHE A 233 -23.87 22.74 -22.14
C PHE A 233 -23.83 21.47 -23.00
N PRO A 234 -24.20 21.56 -24.29
CA PRO A 234 -24.19 20.41 -25.20
C PRO A 234 -22.80 19.78 -25.37
N SER A 235 -21.73 20.54 -25.12
CA SER A 235 -20.34 20.07 -25.12
C SER A 235 -20.10 18.89 -24.16
N LEU A 236 -20.89 18.76 -23.09
CA LEU A 236 -20.78 17.67 -22.11
C LEU A 236 -21.05 16.28 -22.72
N SER A 237 -21.72 16.22 -23.87
CA SER A 237 -22.03 14.98 -24.61
C SER A 237 -21.08 14.71 -25.78
N ILE A 238 -20.15 15.63 -26.07
CA ILE A 238 -19.18 15.45 -27.15
C ILE A 238 -18.08 14.50 -26.66
N PRO A 239 -17.73 13.46 -27.42
CA PRO A 239 -16.59 12.61 -27.09
C PRO A 239 -15.30 13.43 -27.01
N THR A 240 -14.50 13.17 -25.97
CA THR A 240 -13.18 13.76 -25.77
C THR A 240 -12.14 12.66 -25.63
N ASP A 241 -10.85 13.02 -25.64
CA ASP A 241 -9.76 12.08 -25.36
C ASP A 241 -9.79 11.54 -23.91
N LEU A 242 -10.54 12.22 -23.03
CA LEU A 242 -10.81 11.78 -21.66
C LEU A 242 -12.01 10.86 -21.59
N ASN A 243 -11.85 9.72 -20.90
CA ASN A 243 -12.93 8.78 -20.62
C ASN A 243 -13.60 9.17 -19.31
N TYR A 244 -14.60 10.05 -19.39
CA TYR A 244 -15.37 10.49 -18.23
C TYR A 244 -16.27 9.39 -17.69
N LEU A 245 -16.35 9.29 -16.36
CA LEU A 245 -17.38 8.52 -15.70
C LEU A 245 -18.76 9.20 -15.94
N LYS A 246 -19.80 8.37 -16.04
CA LYS A 246 -21.17 8.84 -16.26
C LYS A 246 -21.54 9.92 -15.23
N ASN A 247 -22.07 11.03 -15.74
CA ASN A 247 -22.55 12.18 -14.96
C ASN A 247 -21.52 12.82 -14.01
N SER A 248 -20.23 12.63 -14.24
CA SER A 248 -19.16 13.15 -13.40
C SER A 248 -18.08 13.89 -14.21
N ALA A 249 -17.18 14.56 -13.49
CA ALA A 249 -15.91 15.08 -14.00
C ALA A 249 -14.73 14.11 -13.77
N THR A 250 -14.93 13.03 -13.00
CA THR A 250 -13.97 11.91 -12.88
C THR A 250 -13.65 11.37 -14.25
N ALA A 251 -12.36 11.19 -14.57
CA ALA A 251 -11.97 10.65 -15.86
C ALA A 251 -10.73 9.75 -15.76
N GLY A 252 -10.67 8.78 -16.67
CA GLY A 252 -9.47 8.02 -16.97
C GLY A 252 -8.85 8.45 -18.30
N ILE A 253 -7.52 8.46 -18.39
CA ILE A 253 -6.83 8.72 -19.64
C ILE A 253 -6.53 7.40 -20.39
N ASN A 254 -6.87 7.37 -21.68
CA ASN A 254 -6.51 6.34 -22.67
C ASN A 254 -6.39 4.91 -22.11
N VAL A 255 -7.51 4.30 -21.72
CA VAL A 255 -7.54 2.94 -21.14
C VAL A 255 -6.84 1.95 -22.10
N GLY A 256 -5.65 1.46 -21.69
CA GLY A 256 -4.84 0.52 -22.48
C GLY A 256 -3.63 1.13 -23.22
N GLN A 257 -3.42 2.45 -23.18
CA GLN A 257 -2.23 3.15 -23.71
C GLN A 257 -1.51 3.93 -22.60
N GLU A 258 -0.22 4.24 -22.78
CA GLU A 258 0.51 5.09 -21.84
C GLU A 258 0.07 6.55 -21.98
N GLY A 259 -0.90 6.96 -21.16
CA GLY A 259 -1.37 8.35 -21.07
C GLY A 259 -1.07 8.97 -19.70
N TYR A 260 -0.75 10.27 -19.70
CA TYR A 260 -0.60 11.10 -18.49
C TYR A 260 -1.50 12.32 -18.57
N PHE A 261 -2.04 12.75 -17.43
CA PHE A 261 -2.72 14.05 -17.34
C PHE A 261 -1.69 15.17 -17.55
N ASN A 262 -2.02 16.07 -18.47
CA ASN A 262 -1.30 17.30 -18.79
C ASN A 262 -2.16 18.52 -18.43
N ASN A 263 -1.63 19.72 -18.63
CA ASN A 263 -2.33 20.96 -18.29
C ASN A 263 -3.68 21.07 -19.00
N GLU A 264 -3.77 20.66 -20.26
CA GLU A 264 -4.97 20.76 -21.08
C GLU A 264 -6.06 19.80 -20.61
N THR A 265 -5.69 18.55 -20.29
CA THR A 265 -6.64 17.54 -19.80
C THR A 265 -7.12 17.83 -18.38
N ILE A 266 -6.26 18.33 -17.50
CA ILE A 266 -6.68 18.82 -16.18
C ILE A 266 -7.62 20.02 -16.33
N LEU A 267 -7.28 21.00 -17.17
CA LEU A 267 -8.16 22.15 -17.41
C LEU A 267 -9.54 21.70 -17.92
N ALA A 268 -9.60 20.76 -18.86
CA ALA A 268 -10.85 20.21 -19.38
C ALA A 268 -11.69 19.52 -18.28
N GLN A 269 -11.06 18.83 -17.32
CA GLN A 269 -11.75 18.24 -16.18
C GLN A 269 -12.35 19.30 -15.25
N PHE A 270 -11.60 20.36 -14.95
CA PHE A 270 -12.09 21.46 -14.12
C PHE A 270 -13.19 22.26 -14.80
N GLU A 271 -13.04 22.54 -16.10
CA GLU A 271 -14.09 23.15 -16.92
C GLU A 271 -15.38 22.31 -16.86
N ARG A 272 -15.26 20.99 -17.04
CA ARG A 272 -16.39 20.08 -16.90
C ARG A 272 -16.98 20.12 -15.49
N LEU A 273 -16.17 20.09 -14.44
CA LEU A 273 -16.65 20.21 -13.06
C LEU A 273 -17.45 21.51 -12.87
N PHE A 274 -16.93 22.66 -13.33
CA PHE A 274 -17.60 23.95 -13.20
C PHE A 274 -18.89 24.04 -14.02
N MET A 275 -18.98 23.36 -15.16
CA MET A 275 -20.24 23.23 -15.90
C MET A 275 -21.29 22.40 -15.15
N LEU A 276 -20.85 21.38 -14.39
CA LEU A 276 -21.73 20.46 -13.67
C LEU A 276 -22.16 20.97 -12.29
N LEU A 277 -21.28 21.68 -11.56
CA LEU A 277 -21.51 22.14 -10.19
C LEU A 277 -22.82 22.90 -9.98
N PRO A 278 -23.23 23.85 -10.85
CA PRO A 278 -24.49 24.59 -10.69
C PRO A 278 -25.75 23.72 -10.73
N PHE A 279 -25.65 22.48 -11.22
CA PHE A 279 -26.77 21.54 -11.32
C PHE A 279 -26.82 20.55 -10.17
N LYS A 280 -25.84 20.55 -9.25
CA LYS A 280 -25.87 19.69 -8.08
C LYS A 280 -26.78 20.31 -7.01
N GLU A 281 -28.04 19.87 -6.95
CA GLU A 281 -29.04 20.46 -6.05
C GLU A 281 -28.62 20.34 -4.58
N ALA A 282 -27.95 19.24 -4.23
CA ALA A 282 -27.44 19.04 -2.87
C ALA A 282 -26.43 20.11 -2.42
N PHE A 283 -25.77 20.81 -3.36
CA PHE A 283 -24.78 21.84 -3.08
C PHE A 283 -25.32 23.25 -3.32
N LYS A 284 -26.62 23.37 -3.61
CA LYS A 284 -27.26 24.67 -3.75
C LYS A 284 -27.11 25.48 -2.46
N ASP A 285 -26.81 26.76 -2.60
CA ASP A 285 -26.56 27.69 -1.49
C ASP A 285 -25.35 27.35 -0.60
N HIS A 286 -24.47 26.44 -1.06
CA HIS A 286 -23.21 26.15 -0.39
C HIS A 286 -22.05 26.94 -0.98
N ILE A 287 -21.05 27.21 -0.15
CA ILE A 287 -19.74 27.64 -0.64
C ILE A 287 -18.97 26.39 -1.05
N VAL A 288 -18.45 26.33 -2.27
CA VAL A 288 -17.65 25.18 -2.74
C VAL A 288 -16.17 25.54 -2.62
N GLY A 289 -15.42 24.77 -1.85
CA GLY A 289 -13.96 24.83 -1.78
C GLY A 289 -13.35 23.67 -2.54
N ILE A 290 -12.45 23.94 -3.49
CA ILE A 290 -11.73 22.89 -4.21
C ILE A 290 -10.27 22.88 -3.75
N ILE A 291 -9.79 21.70 -3.37
CA ILE A 291 -8.47 21.46 -2.84
C ILE A 291 -7.73 20.53 -3.81
N VAL A 292 -6.53 20.96 -4.21
CA VAL A 292 -5.67 20.26 -5.16
C VAL A 292 -4.28 20.12 -4.56
N ASP A 293 -3.48 19.22 -5.11
CA ASP A 293 -2.06 19.17 -4.82
C ASP A 293 -1.33 20.38 -5.47
N ASN A 294 -0.10 20.64 -5.04
CA ASN A 294 0.71 21.72 -5.61
C ASN A 294 1.56 21.19 -6.79
N ALA A 295 0.94 20.48 -7.73
CA ALA A 295 1.62 20.06 -8.94
C ALA A 295 1.63 21.17 -10.00
N LYS A 296 2.63 21.11 -10.89
CA LYS A 296 2.82 22.10 -11.97
C LYS A 296 1.60 22.21 -12.90
N THR A 297 0.85 21.12 -13.05
CA THR A 297 -0.38 21.05 -13.84
C THR A 297 -1.49 21.91 -13.25
N HIS A 298 -1.57 21.99 -11.92
CA HIS A 298 -2.54 22.79 -11.17
C HIS A 298 -2.16 24.27 -11.09
N SER A 299 -0.86 24.59 -11.20
CA SER A 299 -0.36 25.97 -11.11
C SER A 299 0.03 26.59 -12.46
N ALA A 300 -0.30 25.95 -13.59
CA ALA A 300 0.26 26.29 -14.90
C ALA A 300 -0.16 27.68 -15.41
N LYS A 301 -1.44 28.05 -15.23
CA LYS A 301 -2.01 29.31 -15.72
C LYS A 301 -3.30 29.66 -14.97
N THR A 302 -3.55 30.96 -14.80
CA THR A 302 -4.79 31.48 -14.21
C THR A 302 -5.89 31.59 -15.26
N TYR A 303 -7.09 31.10 -14.92
CA TYR A 303 -8.29 31.21 -15.74
C TYR A 303 -9.42 31.85 -14.92
N SER A 304 -10.30 32.61 -15.57
CA SER A 304 -11.52 33.08 -14.94
C SER A 304 -12.59 32.01 -15.08
N ILE A 305 -13.40 31.78 -14.03
CA ILE A 305 -14.51 30.82 -14.12
C ILE A 305 -15.52 31.21 -15.22
N ASN A 306 -15.60 32.50 -15.53
CA ASN A 306 -16.47 33.04 -16.59
C ASN A 306 -15.98 32.67 -18.00
N ASP A 307 -14.74 32.18 -18.14
CA ASP A 307 -14.18 31.76 -19.43
C ASP A 307 -14.73 30.39 -19.86
N PHE A 308 -15.21 29.57 -18.92
CA PHE A 308 -15.70 28.19 -19.15
C PHE A 308 -17.16 28.11 -19.60
N SER A 309 -17.84 29.24 -19.70
CA SER A 309 -19.29 29.32 -20.00
C SER A 309 -19.58 29.93 -21.38
N LYS A 310 -18.61 29.92 -22.29
CA LYS A 310 -18.74 30.42 -23.67
C LYS A 310 -19.06 29.32 -24.66
#